data_AF-A0A7V9Z2N0-F1
#
_entry.id   AF-A0A7V9Z2N0-F1
#
_cell.length_a   1.000
_cell.length_b   1.000
_cell.length_c   1.000
_cell.angle_alpha   90.00
_cell.angle_beta   90.00
_cell.angle_gamma   90.00
#
_symmetry.space_group_name_H-M   'P 1'
#
loop_
_entity.id
_entity.type
_entity.pdbx_description
1 polymer ?
#
loop_
_entity_poly.entity_id
_entity_poly.type
_entity_poly.pdbx_seq_one_letter_code
_entity_poly.pdbx_strand_id
1 'polypeptide(L)'
;MCRGKFCFLPFFSFILLFMTIFEMKPNAAPSPSEIEKAKQEAPLHVIGTVTSDQLYKDITEEKEIPVQIRKIILDVRQILKAPTNEILTTVDIFYTYIPS
;
A
#
# COMPACT_ATOMS: atom_id res chain seq x y z
N MET A 1 11.75 7.44 63.57
CA MET A 1 12.80 8.04 62.72
C MET A 1 12.52 7.62 61.27
N CYS A 2 11.81 8.48 60.51
CA CYS A 2 11.43 8.18 59.13
C CYS A 2 12.63 8.38 58.19
N ARG A 3 13.03 7.36 57.43
CA ARG A 3 13.86 7.55 56.22
C ARG A 3 13.80 6.29 55.35
N GLY A 4 13.33 6.46 54.12
CA GLY A 4 13.29 5.42 53.11
C GLY A 4 12.25 5.72 52.04
N LYS A 5 12.32 6.91 51.44
CA LYS A 5 11.46 7.29 50.32
C LYS A 5 11.73 6.33 49.15
N PHE A 6 10.74 5.51 48.84
CA PHE A 6 10.62 4.74 47.61
C PHE A 6 10.76 5.70 46.41
N CYS A 7 11.94 5.73 45.80
CA CYS A 7 12.28 6.59 44.68
C CYS A 7 12.50 5.73 43.42
N PHE A 8 11.52 4.88 43.09
CA PHE A 8 11.64 3.92 41.96
C PHE A 8 10.38 3.84 41.09
N LEU A 9 9.46 4.79 41.24
CA LEU A 9 8.18 4.80 40.52
C LEU A 9 8.12 5.67 39.23
N PRO A 10 8.90 6.75 39.02
CA PRO A 10 8.70 7.58 37.82
C PRO A 10 9.31 6.98 36.55
N PHE A 11 10.31 6.09 36.67
CA PHE A 11 11.04 5.55 35.51
C PHE A 11 10.22 4.48 34.76
N PHE A 12 9.49 3.63 35.49
CA PHE A 12 8.68 2.56 34.91
C PHE A 12 7.46 3.12 34.15
N SER A 13 6.87 4.21 34.65
CA SER A 13 5.77 4.91 33.98
C SER A 13 6.21 5.58 32.66
N PHE A 14 7.47 6.02 32.56
CA PHE A 14 7.99 6.66 31.35
C PHE A 14 8.22 5.64 30.22
N ILE A 15 8.63 4.41 30.57
CA ILE A 15 8.84 3.31 29.61
C ILE A 15 7.51 2.83 29.01
N LEU A 16 6.45 2.74 29.82
CA LEU A 16 5.11 2.40 29.33
C LEU A 16 4.53 3.45 28.37
N LEU A 17 4.85 4.74 28.56
CA LEU A 17 4.39 5.83 27.70
C LEU A 17 5.11 5.84 26.33
N PHE A 18 6.36 5.37 26.26
CA PHE A 18 7.10 5.31 25.00
C PHE A 18 6.63 4.18 24.07
N MET A 19 6.11 3.07 24.62
CA MET A 19 5.63 1.93 23.83
C MET A 19 4.37 2.24 23.02
N THR A 20 3.58 3.25 23.39
CA THR A 20 2.34 3.62 22.67
C THR A 20 2.56 4.53 21.45
N ILE A 21 3.80 5.01 21.23
CA ILE A 21 4.12 5.95 20.14
C ILE A 21 4.61 5.21 18.88
N PHE A 22 4.63 3.87 18.89
CA PHE A 22 4.88 3.10 17.68
C PHE A 22 3.67 3.22 16.74
N GLU A 23 3.66 4.29 15.95
CA GLU A 23 2.71 4.53 14.87
C GLU A 23 2.85 3.41 13.83
N MET A 24 2.01 2.39 13.95
CA MET A 24 1.72 1.52 12.82
C MET A 24 1.03 2.36 11.76
N LYS A 25 1.70 2.63 10.64
CA LYS A 25 1.05 3.23 9.47
C LYS A 25 0.00 2.23 8.98
N PRO A 26 -1.31 2.52 9.10
CA PRO A 26 -2.30 1.62 8.56
C PRO A 26 -2.16 1.62 7.04
N ASN A 27 -2.21 0.43 6.42
CA ASN A 27 -2.38 0.29 4.98
C ASN A 27 -3.82 0.69 4.62
N ALA A 28 -4.12 1.98 4.72
CA ALA A 28 -5.41 2.55 4.37
C ALA A 28 -5.47 2.85 2.88
N ALA A 29 -6.66 2.75 2.30
CA ALA A 29 -6.88 3.25 0.96
C ALA A 29 -6.60 4.78 0.91
N PRO A 30 -6.01 5.29 -0.18
CA PRO A 30 -5.83 6.72 -0.37
C PRO A 30 -7.18 7.45 -0.39
N SER A 31 -7.17 8.72 -0.02
CA SER A 31 -8.37 9.56 -0.04
C SER A 31 -8.90 9.78 -1.47
N PRO A 32 -10.20 10.05 -1.66
CA PRO A 32 -10.76 10.35 -2.98
C PRO A 32 -10.02 11.47 -3.72
N SER A 33 -9.61 12.52 -3.00
CA SER A 33 -8.85 13.64 -3.56
C SER A 33 -7.45 13.25 -4.06
N GLU A 34 -6.79 12.31 -3.39
CA GLU A 34 -5.49 11.80 -3.84
C GLU A 34 -5.64 10.96 -5.10
N ILE A 35 -6.71 10.14 -5.17
CA ILE A 35 -7.03 9.36 -6.37
C ILE A 35 -7.32 10.27 -7.57
N GLU A 36 -8.05 11.36 -7.38
CA GLU A 36 -8.32 12.32 -8.46
C GLU A 36 -7.05 12.98 -8.99
N LYS A 37 -6.15 13.40 -8.09
CA LYS A 37 -4.84 13.94 -8.49
C LYS A 37 -4.00 12.92 -9.25
N ALA A 38 -3.93 11.69 -8.74
CA ALA A 38 -3.20 10.61 -9.41
C ALA A 38 -3.73 10.34 -10.82
N LYS A 39 -5.06 10.38 -11.02
CA LYS A 39 -5.68 10.24 -12.36
C LYS A 39 -5.33 11.39 -13.30
N GLN A 40 -5.23 12.62 -12.79
CA GLN A 40 -4.84 13.78 -13.59
C GLN A 40 -3.37 13.72 -14.02
N GLU A 41 -2.50 13.27 -13.13
CA GLU A 41 -1.05 13.18 -13.37
C GLU A 41 -0.67 11.96 -14.23
N ALA A 42 -1.43 10.85 -14.14
CA ALA A 42 -1.12 9.60 -14.83
C ALA A 42 -0.99 9.78 -16.35
N PRO A 43 0.05 9.24 -17.00
CA PRO A 43 0.22 9.37 -18.46
C PRO A 43 -0.82 8.55 -19.25
N LEU A 44 -1.31 7.45 -18.66
CA LEU A 44 -2.30 6.56 -19.24
C LEU A 44 -3.47 6.40 -18.25
N HIS A 45 -4.69 6.51 -18.75
CA HIS A 45 -5.91 6.25 -17.99
C HIS A 45 -6.88 5.48 -18.88
N VAL A 46 -7.15 4.23 -18.51
CA VAL A 46 -7.98 3.30 -19.27
C VAL A 46 -9.02 2.66 -18.36
N ILE A 47 -10.14 2.28 -18.96
CA ILE A 47 -11.18 1.45 -18.34
C ILE A 47 -11.26 0.17 -19.18
N GLY A 48 -11.26 -0.97 -18.50
CA GLY A 48 -11.22 -2.27 -19.15
C GLY A 48 -11.76 -3.38 -18.29
N THR A 49 -11.63 -4.62 -18.76
CA THR A 49 -11.99 -5.83 -18.03
C THR A 49 -10.76 -6.67 -17.78
N VAL A 50 -10.61 -7.13 -16.54
CA VAL A 50 -9.54 -8.06 -16.19
C VAL A 50 -9.86 -9.41 -16.81
N THR A 51 -8.99 -9.89 -17.70
CA THR A 51 -9.14 -11.18 -18.39
C THR A 51 -8.26 -12.26 -17.78
N SER A 52 -7.20 -11.87 -17.06
CA SER A 52 -6.29 -12.77 -16.36
C SER A 52 -5.72 -12.09 -15.12
N ASP A 53 -5.49 -12.85 -14.07
CA ASP A 53 -4.85 -12.42 -12.83
C ASP A 53 -3.97 -13.55 -12.27
N GLN A 54 -2.66 -13.36 -12.31
CA GLN A 54 -1.68 -14.42 -12.05
C GLN A 54 -0.60 -13.95 -11.06
N LEU A 55 -0.10 -14.87 -10.24
CA LEU A 55 1.09 -14.63 -9.44
C LEU A 55 2.30 -14.48 -10.37
N TYR A 56 2.98 -13.34 -10.29
CA TYR A 56 4.20 -13.08 -11.07
C TYR A 56 5.45 -13.42 -10.26
N LYS A 57 5.53 -12.91 -9.03
CA LYS A 57 6.65 -13.20 -8.11
C LYS A 57 6.14 -13.20 -6.67
N ASP A 58 6.49 -14.23 -5.91
CA ASP A 58 6.36 -14.19 -4.46
C ASP A 58 7.63 -13.57 -3.86
N ILE A 59 7.48 -12.49 -3.07
CA ILE A 59 8.59 -11.80 -2.39
C ILE A 59 8.43 -11.87 -0.87
N THR A 60 7.66 -12.84 -0.38
CA THR A 60 7.45 -13.08 1.05
C THR A 60 8.77 -13.38 1.76
N GLU A 61 9.69 -14.12 1.15
CA GLU A 61 10.99 -14.42 1.79
C GLU A 61 11.89 -13.17 1.94
N GLU A 62 11.64 -12.13 1.14
CA GLU A 62 12.41 -10.88 1.18
C GLU A 62 11.86 -9.86 2.20
N LYS A 63 10.67 -10.14 2.80
CA LYS A 63 9.96 -9.20 3.68
C LYS A 63 9.38 -9.88 4.91
N GLU A 64 9.24 -9.13 6.01
CA GLU A 64 8.60 -9.64 7.23
C GLU A 64 7.08 -9.89 7.07
N ILE A 65 6.50 -9.40 5.97
CA ILE A 65 5.07 -9.49 5.65
C ILE A 65 4.94 -10.29 4.35
N PRO A 66 3.94 -11.19 4.22
CA PRO A 66 3.69 -11.85 2.96
C PRO A 66 3.34 -10.82 1.90
N VAL A 67 4.13 -10.79 0.83
CA VAL A 67 3.94 -9.84 -0.27
C VAL A 67 4.16 -10.55 -1.58
N GLN A 68 3.21 -10.36 -2.48
CA GLN A 68 3.22 -10.93 -3.82
C GLN A 68 3.17 -9.81 -4.86
N ILE A 69 3.91 -9.98 -5.94
CA ILE A 69 3.74 -9.20 -7.16
C ILE A 69 2.84 -10.02 -8.08
N ARG A 70 1.70 -9.45 -8.46
CA ARG A 70 0.74 -10.08 -9.37
C ARG A 70 0.69 -9.34 -10.69
N LYS A 71 0.42 -10.09 -11.76
CA LYS A 71 0.24 -9.58 -13.12
C LYS A 71 -1.21 -9.80 -13.51
N ILE A 72 -1.89 -8.72 -13.90
CA ILE A 72 -3.19 -8.79 -14.57
C ILE A 72 -3.06 -8.41 -16.03
N ILE A 73 -3.94 -8.99 -16.84
CA ILE A 73 -4.15 -8.59 -18.23
C ILE A 73 -5.49 -7.88 -18.27
N LEU A 74 -5.49 -6.64 -18.75
CA LEU A 74 -6.66 -5.81 -18.90
C LEU A 74 -7.01 -5.68 -20.39
N ASP A 75 -8.21 -6.13 -20.77
CA ASP A 75 -8.80 -5.82 -22.08
C ASP A 75 -9.43 -4.43 -22.04
N VAL A 76 -8.91 -3.50 -22.85
CA VAL A 76 -9.23 -2.08 -22.80
C VAL A 76 -10.56 -1.83 -23.53
N ARG A 77 -11.53 -1.30 -22.80
CA ARG A 77 -12.84 -0.89 -23.35
C ARG A 77 -12.89 0.59 -23.71
N GLN A 78 -12.20 1.41 -22.93
CA GLN A 78 -12.21 2.87 -23.09
C GLN A 78 -10.86 3.46 -22.68
N ILE A 79 -10.35 4.39 -23.48
CA ILE A 79 -9.17 5.19 -23.19
C ILE A 79 -9.64 6.59 -22.82
N LEU A 80 -9.31 7.05 -21.60
CA LEU A 80 -9.63 8.39 -21.11
C LEU A 80 -8.46 9.36 -21.29
N LYS A 81 -7.22 8.86 -21.20
CA LYS A 81 -5.99 9.61 -21.40
C LYS A 81 -4.91 8.69 -21.94
N ALA A 82 -4.19 9.10 -22.97
CA ALA A 82 -3.04 8.39 -23.51
C ALA A 82 -1.98 9.39 -24.00
N PRO A 83 -0.68 9.05 -23.91
CA PRO A 83 0.40 9.91 -24.38
C PRO A 83 0.56 9.91 -25.91
N THR A 84 -0.02 8.93 -26.61
CA THR A 84 0.09 8.74 -28.06
C THR A 84 -1.26 8.29 -28.62
N ASN A 85 -1.51 8.50 -29.92
CA ASN A 85 -2.71 8.01 -30.64
C ASN A 85 -2.72 6.48 -30.86
N GLU A 86 -2.10 5.71 -29.97
CA GLU A 86 -2.04 4.26 -30.09
C GLU A 86 -3.38 3.63 -29.70
N ILE A 87 -3.78 2.64 -30.49
CA ILE A 87 -4.94 1.81 -30.18
C ILE A 87 -4.45 0.72 -29.23
N LEU A 88 -4.67 0.94 -27.93
CA LEU A 88 -4.42 -0.06 -26.90
C LEU A 88 -5.64 -0.97 -26.79
N THR A 89 -5.47 -2.25 -27.15
CA THR A 89 -6.50 -3.29 -26.96
C THR A 89 -6.30 -4.04 -25.65
N THR A 90 -5.04 -4.28 -25.25
CA THR A 90 -4.69 -5.02 -24.04
C THR A 90 -3.53 -4.36 -23.31
N VAL A 91 -3.58 -4.37 -21.98
CA VAL A 91 -2.53 -3.82 -21.10
C VAL A 91 -2.17 -4.82 -20.01
N ASP A 92 -0.87 -5.04 -19.86
CA ASP A 92 -0.30 -5.81 -18.74
C ASP A 92 -0.05 -4.88 -17.56
N ILE A 93 -0.62 -5.20 -16.38
CA ILE A 93 -0.46 -4.38 -15.17
C ILE A 93 0.13 -5.24 -14.07
N PHE A 94 1.20 -4.75 -13.45
CA PHE A 94 1.81 -5.37 -12.28
C PHE A 94 1.44 -4.59 -11.03
N TYR A 95 0.98 -5.29 -9.99
CA TYR A 95 0.62 -4.66 -8.72
C TYR A 95 1.07 -5.52 -7.53
N THR A 96 1.28 -4.84 -6.41
CA THR A 96 1.61 -5.48 -5.14
C THR A 96 0.33 -5.94 -4.45
N TYR A 97 0.31 -7.20 -4.04
CA TYR A 97 -0.76 -7.83 -3.30
C TYR A 97 -0.25 -8.31 -1.94
N ILE A 98 -0.97 -7.95 -0.89
CA ILE A 98 -0.73 -8.45 0.47
C ILE A 98 -1.89 -9.42 0.75
N PRO A 99 -1.65 -10.74 0.82
CA PRO A 99 -2.69 -11.70 1.15
C PRO A 99 -3.17 -11.49 2.59
N SER A 100 -4.49 -11.69 2.79
CA SER A 100 -5.18 -11.57 4.08
C SER A 100 -5.11 -12.86 4.90
#